data_AF-A0A091I6E3-F1
#
_entry.id   AF-A0A091I6E3-F1
#
_cell.length_a   1.000
_cell.length_b   1.000
_cell.length_c   1.000
_cell.angle_alpha   90.00
_cell.angle_beta   90.00
_cell.angle_gamma   90.00
#
_symmetry.space_group_name_H-M   'P 1'
#
loop_
_entity.id
_entity.type
_entity.pdbx_description
1 polymer ?
#
loop_
_entity_poly.entity_id
_entity_poly.type
_entity_poly.pdbx_seq_one_letter_code
_entity_poly.pdbx_strand_id
1 'polypeptide(L)'
;EHHHLHIFSCHECLQLEKSTIEAIKLASREDIPKLSDDSNSKLEDKNDDHLAKGMKRVNLAGKPPNVLIYLGSETAKVEFEQVKSVLQECIDADSYTIYQLHEEQVLKDPWIDNSLLLVIATEEPISEECHKQFMKFLSKGGKILGFSSSFTFDGIRIKRKNKLKKTVHELVVSKMDSTEIKLNLLVSGSIFEEVVKKDTSKVKTLCRLNNADKDAVIVHLTYGDNGGEAILSQAHLELDISSMEVQTEEDFNLLKLSNAKRCDILKEILMMLGLSCELSEIPMLTPIYLLSSDEEMHLAFLKWLEGNVDSEGLRASSKMSLKFVSSYKSKMEITPSLVPVITEMGSFSSEHFNLKTYLQNLQTKKLGKIVLFTEVTTTTMNLLDG
;
A
#
# COMPACT_ATOMS: atom_id res chain seq x y z
N GLU A 1 53.66 -21.04 3.51
CA GLU A 1 53.56 -21.17 4.98
C GLU A 1 52.08 -21.21 5.35
N HIS A 2 51.60 -22.34 5.86
CA HIS A 2 50.18 -22.57 6.16
C HIS A 2 49.90 -22.16 7.62
N HIS A 3 49.08 -21.13 7.84
CA HIS A 3 48.58 -20.79 9.17
C HIS A 3 47.14 -21.31 9.33
N HIS A 4 47.01 -22.37 10.12
CA HIS A 4 45.72 -22.90 10.58
C HIS A 4 45.13 -21.97 11.65
N LEU A 5 43.94 -21.43 11.39
CA LEU A 5 43.11 -20.78 12.41
C LEU A 5 42.46 -21.88 13.26
N HIS A 6 42.98 -22.07 14.47
CA HIS A 6 42.36 -22.90 15.51
C HIS A 6 41.15 -22.15 16.09
N ILE A 7 39.94 -22.57 15.74
CA ILE A 7 38.71 -22.20 16.45
C ILE A 7 38.63 -23.09 17.70
N PHE A 8 39.05 -22.56 18.85
CA PHE A 8 38.69 -23.17 20.13
C PHE A 8 37.26 -22.75 20.48
N SER A 9 36.31 -23.66 20.27
CA SER A 9 34.97 -23.53 20.83
C SER A 9 35.07 -23.63 22.36
N CYS A 10 34.78 -22.54 23.07
CA CYS A 10 34.68 -22.55 24.52
C CYS A 10 33.57 -23.52 24.96
N HIS A 11 33.87 -24.36 25.96
CA HIS A 11 32.94 -25.34 26.52
C HIS A 11 31.65 -24.69 27.07
N GLU A 12 31.71 -23.42 27.49
CA GLU A 12 30.55 -22.64 27.93
C GLU A 12 29.60 -22.27 26.78
N CYS A 13 30.13 -21.93 25.60
CA CYS A 13 29.30 -21.62 24.42
C CYS A 13 28.49 -22.85 23.96
N LEU A 14 29.13 -24.03 24.01
CA LEU A 14 28.50 -25.31 23.68
C LEU A 14 27.47 -25.76 24.73
N GLN A 15 27.60 -25.33 25.98
CA GLN A 15 26.60 -25.59 27.03
C GLN A 15 25.40 -24.65 26.93
N LEU A 16 25.62 -23.37 26.61
CA LEU A 16 24.54 -22.41 26.35
C LEU A 16 23.70 -22.83 25.14
N GLU A 17 24.32 -23.26 24.06
CA GLU A 17 23.62 -23.73 22.85
C GLU A 17 22.77 -24.98 23.13
N LYS A 18 23.28 -25.93 23.93
CA LYS A 18 22.52 -27.11 24.37
C LYS A 18 21.34 -26.75 25.28
N SER A 19 21.52 -25.80 26.20
CA SER A 19 20.46 -25.33 27.11
C SER A 19 19.32 -24.66 26.35
N THR A 20 19.64 -23.83 25.34
CA THR A 20 18.64 -23.15 24.50
C THR A 20 17.87 -24.14 23.63
N ILE A 21 18.55 -25.14 23.05
CA ILE A 21 17.91 -26.20 22.25
C ILE A 21 16.97 -27.06 23.13
N GLU A 22 17.36 -27.37 24.37
CA GLU A 22 16.49 -28.10 25.30
C GLU A 22 15.29 -27.27 25.77
N ALA A 23 15.45 -25.97 26.02
CA ALA A 23 14.36 -25.07 26.36
C ALA A 23 13.33 -24.94 25.21
N ILE A 24 13.78 -24.85 23.96
CA ILE A 24 12.90 -24.82 22.77
C ILE A 24 12.19 -26.16 22.59
N LYS A 25 12.87 -27.30 22.82
CA LYS A 25 12.24 -28.63 22.80
C LYS A 25 11.18 -28.82 23.88
N LEU A 26 11.39 -28.25 25.07
CA LEU A 26 10.42 -28.28 26.16
C LEU A 26 9.21 -27.39 25.87
N ALA A 27 9.42 -26.20 25.29
CA ALA A 27 8.34 -25.31 24.87
C ALA A 27 7.50 -25.89 23.71
N SER A 28 8.11 -26.70 22.83
CA SER A 28 7.42 -27.35 21.70
C SER A 28 6.63 -28.60 22.09
N ARG A 29 6.71 -29.04 23.36
CA ARG A 29 6.00 -30.22 23.89
C ARG A 29 4.73 -29.90 24.66
N GLU A 30 4.41 -28.62 24.86
CA GLU A 30 3.11 -28.22 25.40
C GLU A 30 2.09 -28.22 24.24
N ASP A 31 1.17 -29.18 24.26
CA ASP A 31 0.07 -29.27 23.28
C ASP A 31 -0.78 -27.99 23.33
N ILE A 32 -0.68 -27.16 22.29
CA ILE A 32 -1.55 -26.01 22.07
C ILE A 32 -2.91 -26.55 21.62
N PRO A 33 -4.02 -26.36 22.37
CA PRO A 33 -5.33 -26.77 21.88
C PRO A 33 -5.71 -25.92 20.66
N LYS A 34 -6.15 -26.58 19.58
CA LYS A 34 -6.72 -25.89 18.42
C LYS A 34 -8.01 -25.17 18.85
N LEU A 35 -8.00 -23.84 18.75
CA LEU A 35 -9.20 -23.02 18.92
C LEU A 35 -10.20 -23.37 17.81
N SER A 36 -11.45 -23.62 18.20
CA SER A 36 -12.58 -23.81 17.30
C SER A 36 -13.13 -22.46 16.86
N ASP A 37 -13.08 -22.17 15.57
CA ASP A 37 -13.79 -21.05 14.92
C ASP A 37 -15.30 -21.32 14.93
N ASP A 38 -15.96 -21.02 16.03
CA ASP A 38 -17.42 -20.90 16.07
C ASP A 38 -17.79 -19.46 16.44
N SER A 39 -17.98 -18.64 15.40
CA SER A 39 -18.67 -17.35 15.50
C SER A 39 -19.71 -17.28 14.40
N ASN A 40 -20.76 -18.06 14.58
CA ASN A 40 -22.00 -17.96 13.83
C ASN A 40 -22.95 -17.06 14.63
N SER A 41 -22.88 -15.74 14.44
CA SER A 41 -23.93 -14.82 14.89
C SER A 41 -24.71 -14.31 13.68
N LYS A 42 -25.91 -14.87 13.52
CA LYS A 42 -26.99 -14.24 12.75
C LYS A 42 -27.30 -12.90 13.40
N LEU A 43 -27.17 -11.81 12.66
CA LEU A 43 -27.81 -10.53 12.99
C LEU A 43 -28.67 -10.10 11.81
N GLU A 44 -29.93 -9.84 12.16
CA GLU A 44 -31.06 -9.56 11.30
C GLU A 44 -30.94 -8.19 10.62
N ASP A 45 -31.44 -8.13 9.38
CA ASP A 45 -31.71 -6.92 8.61
C ASP A 45 -32.51 -5.90 9.42
N LYS A 46 -31.96 -4.69 9.56
CA LYS A 46 -32.75 -3.46 9.56
C LYS A 46 -32.06 -2.41 8.70
N ASN A 47 -32.80 -2.01 7.67
CA ASN A 47 -32.50 -0.92 6.75
C ASN A 47 -32.12 0.36 7.51
N ASP A 48 -31.00 0.97 7.11
CA ASP A 48 -30.90 2.43 7.03
C ASP A 48 -29.89 2.83 5.94
N ASP A 49 -30.31 3.84 5.20
CA ASP A 49 -29.77 4.32 3.92
C ASP A 49 -28.58 5.28 4.13
N HIS A 50 -27.75 5.40 3.09
CA HIS A 50 -26.66 6.38 2.90
C HIS A 50 -25.43 6.35 3.83
N LEU A 51 -24.35 5.70 3.35
CA LEU A 51 -23.02 6.31 3.15
C LEU A 51 -22.07 5.28 2.52
N ALA A 52 -21.66 5.55 1.28
CA ALA A 52 -20.67 4.78 0.54
C ALA A 52 -19.31 4.86 1.25
N LYS A 53 -19.05 3.96 2.19
CA LYS A 53 -17.71 3.68 2.68
C LYS A 53 -17.05 2.72 1.69
N GLY A 54 -16.06 3.25 0.97
CA GLY A 54 -15.13 2.45 0.18
C GLY A 54 -14.58 1.33 1.04
N MET A 55 -14.97 0.10 0.71
CA MET A 55 -14.38 -1.10 1.28
C MET A 55 -12.91 -1.12 0.80
N LYS A 56 -12.01 -0.59 1.63
CA LYS A 56 -10.58 -0.87 1.50
C LYS A 56 -10.45 -2.38 1.48
N ARG A 57 -10.07 -2.96 0.34
CA ARG A 57 -9.53 -4.33 0.28
C ARG A 57 -8.20 -4.31 1.03
N VAL A 58 -8.27 -4.29 2.35
CA VAL A 58 -7.08 -4.43 3.20
C VAL A 58 -6.69 -5.89 3.11
N ASN A 59 -5.52 -6.17 2.54
CA ASN A 59 -4.93 -7.49 2.58
C ASN A 59 -4.73 -7.88 4.06
N LEU A 60 -5.50 -8.86 4.54
CA LEU A 60 -5.42 -9.44 5.89
C LEU A 60 -4.02 -10.00 6.22
N ALA A 61 -3.15 -10.15 5.21
CA ALA A 61 -1.78 -10.65 5.33
C ALA A 61 -0.72 -9.57 5.62
N GLY A 62 -1.11 -8.30 5.82
CA GLY A 62 -0.17 -7.20 6.09
C GLY A 62 0.77 -6.84 4.93
N LYS A 63 0.54 -7.39 3.73
CA LYS A 63 1.30 -7.04 2.51
C LYS A 63 0.62 -5.88 1.79
N PRO A 64 1.38 -4.86 1.34
CA PRO A 64 0.83 -3.76 0.57
C PRO A 64 0.16 -4.28 -0.71
N PRO A 65 -0.96 -3.71 -1.17
CA PRO A 65 -1.61 -4.11 -2.41
C PRO A 65 -0.69 -3.94 -3.63
N ASN A 66 -0.83 -4.83 -4.62
CA ASN A 66 0.00 -4.80 -5.84
C ASN A 66 -0.64 -3.90 -6.91
N VAL A 67 0.16 -3.01 -7.51
CA VAL A 67 -0.12 -2.29 -8.74
C VAL A 67 0.75 -2.88 -9.84
N LEU A 68 0.14 -3.32 -10.94
CA LEU A 68 0.86 -3.94 -12.05
C LEU A 68 0.93 -3.00 -13.24
N ILE A 69 2.08 -2.93 -13.91
CA ILE A 69 2.28 -2.15 -15.14
C ILE A 69 2.55 -3.11 -16.31
N TYR A 70 1.67 -3.11 -17.30
CA TYR A 70 1.81 -3.84 -18.55
C TYR A 70 2.22 -2.88 -19.68
N LEU A 71 3.35 -3.17 -20.33
CA LEU A 71 3.95 -2.36 -21.40
C LEU A 71 3.95 -3.05 -22.78
N GLY A 72 3.35 -4.25 -22.89
CA GLY A 72 3.49 -5.08 -24.08
C GLY A 72 4.85 -5.77 -24.11
N SER A 73 5.71 -5.38 -25.07
CA SER A 73 6.98 -6.07 -25.33
C SER A 73 8.00 -6.01 -24.18
N GLU A 74 8.92 -6.99 -24.17
CA GLU A 74 9.86 -7.21 -23.05
C GLU A 74 10.97 -6.15 -22.94
N THR A 75 11.17 -5.31 -23.97
CA THR A 75 12.28 -4.35 -24.04
C THR A 75 12.02 -2.98 -23.40
N ALA A 76 10.86 -2.78 -22.77
CA ALA A 76 10.39 -1.49 -22.27
C ALA A 76 10.90 -1.11 -20.86
N LYS A 77 12.16 -1.39 -20.51
CA LYS A 77 12.69 -1.10 -19.15
C LYS A 77 12.71 0.39 -18.80
N VAL A 78 13.05 1.25 -19.77
CA VAL A 78 13.10 2.71 -19.56
C VAL A 78 11.70 3.25 -19.33
N GLU A 79 10.74 2.82 -20.15
CA GLU A 79 9.33 3.20 -20.04
C GLU A 79 8.73 2.72 -18.70
N PHE A 80 9.09 1.51 -18.25
CA PHE A 80 8.67 1.01 -16.94
C PHE A 80 9.09 1.93 -15.80
N GLU A 81 10.37 2.29 -15.71
CA GLU A 81 10.84 3.15 -14.63
C GLU A 81 10.26 4.58 -14.75
N GLN A 82 9.99 5.07 -15.96
CA GLN A 82 9.31 6.35 -16.16
C GLN A 82 7.88 6.33 -15.60
N VAL A 83 7.04 5.38 -16.04
CA VAL A 83 5.65 5.26 -15.58
C VAL A 83 5.61 5.01 -14.07
N LYS A 84 6.50 4.15 -13.57
CA LYS A 84 6.63 3.85 -12.14
C LYS A 84 7.01 5.09 -11.34
N SER A 85 7.97 5.89 -11.78
CA SER A 85 8.37 7.14 -11.10
C SER A 85 7.19 8.09 -10.97
N VAL A 86 6.45 8.31 -12.06
CA VAL A 86 5.27 9.19 -12.06
C VAL A 86 4.16 8.67 -11.14
N LEU A 87 3.93 7.35 -11.09
CA LEU A 87 2.99 6.76 -10.16
C LEU A 87 3.45 6.93 -8.71
N GLN A 88 4.73 6.72 -8.41
CA GLN A 88 5.30 6.89 -7.06
C GLN A 88 5.27 8.35 -6.57
N GLU A 89 5.26 9.33 -7.46
CA GLU A 89 5.00 10.73 -7.11
C GLU A 89 3.53 10.99 -6.73
N CYS A 90 2.62 10.13 -7.18
CA CYS A 90 1.18 10.29 -7.01
C CYS A 90 0.58 9.42 -5.90
N ILE A 91 1.16 8.25 -5.64
CA ILE A 91 0.70 7.30 -4.60
C ILE A 91 1.73 7.20 -3.49
N ASP A 92 1.28 6.85 -2.29
CA ASP A 92 2.18 6.58 -1.17
C ASP A 92 3.07 5.34 -1.47
N ALA A 93 4.37 5.57 -1.57
CA ALA A 93 5.36 4.54 -1.92
C ALA A 93 5.43 3.40 -0.89
N ASP A 94 5.04 3.66 0.36
CA ASP A 94 5.04 2.67 1.44
C ASP A 94 3.73 1.86 1.49
N SER A 95 2.66 2.36 0.85
CA SER A 95 1.35 1.72 0.84
C SER A 95 1.16 0.72 -0.30
N TYR A 96 1.94 0.79 -1.39
CA TYR A 96 1.74 0.00 -2.60
C TYR A 96 3.04 -0.61 -3.12
N THR A 97 2.94 -1.79 -3.72
CA THR A 97 4.06 -2.40 -4.46
C THR A 97 3.78 -2.35 -5.95
N ILE A 98 4.72 -1.79 -6.72
CA ILE A 98 4.60 -1.64 -8.18
C ILE A 98 5.48 -2.68 -8.88
N TYR A 99 4.88 -3.51 -9.72
CA TYR A 99 5.60 -4.53 -10.51
C TYR A 99 5.31 -4.41 -12.00
N GLN A 100 6.29 -4.79 -12.83
CA GLN A 100 6.07 -4.99 -14.25
C GLN A 100 5.35 -6.33 -14.47
N LEU A 101 4.30 -6.32 -15.28
CA LEU A 101 3.58 -7.51 -15.73
C LEU A 101 3.95 -7.77 -17.20
N HIS A 102 4.72 -8.84 -17.44
CA HIS A 102 5.09 -9.27 -18.78
C HIS A 102 3.96 -10.06 -19.44
N GLU A 103 3.92 -10.07 -20.77
CA GLU A 103 2.87 -10.78 -21.54
C GLU A 103 2.74 -12.26 -21.16
N GLU A 104 3.86 -12.97 -20.96
CA GLU A 104 3.86 -14.36 -20.52
C GLU A 104 3.23 -14.57 -19.14
N GLN A 105 3.29 -13.56 -18.28
CA GLN A 105 2.73 -13.59 -16.93
C GLN A 105 1.24 -13.25 -16.94
N VAL A 106 0.75 -12.48 -17.91
CA VAL A 106 -0.68 -12.18 -18.06
C VAL A 106 -1.50 -13.47 -18.18
N LEU A 107 -0.94 -14.49 -18.83
CA LEU A 107 -1.60 -15.78 -19.05
C LEU A 107 -1.45 -16.76 -17.89
N LYS A 108 -0.63 -16.44 -16.88
CA LYS A 108 -0.36 -17.32 -15.74
C LYS A 108 -1.07 -16.79 -14.49
N ASP A 109 -1.72 -17.68 -13.74
CA ASP A 109 -2.19 -17.33 -12.39
C ASP A 109 -0.99 -17.09 -11.44
N PRO A 110 -1.11 -16.29 -10.36
CA PRO A 110 -2.34 -15.77 -9.75
C PRO A 110 -2.45 -14.22 -9.70
N TRP A 111 -1.95 -13.49 -10.71
CA TRP A 111 -1.90 -12.02 -10.63
C TRP A 111 -3.30 -11.37 -10.48
N ILE A 112 -4.31 -11.91 -11.17
CA ILE A 112 -5.69 -11.39 -11.16
C ILE A 112 -6.26 -11.25 -9.75
N ASP A 113 -5.94 -12.20 -8.87
CA ASP A 113 -6.49 -12.24 -7.51
C ASP A 113 -5.66 -11.44 -6.50
N ASN A 114 -4.44 -11.05 -6.88
CA ASN A 114 -3.49 -10.36 -5.99
C ASN A 114 -3.23 -8.91 -6.41
N SER A 115 -3.93 -8.38 -7.39
CA SER A 115 -3.71 -7.04 -7.93
C SER A 115 -4.88 -6.11 -7.63
N LEU A 116 -4.56 -4.90 -7.17
CA LEU A 116 -5.53 -3.83 -6.97
C LEU A 116 -5.81 -3.09 -8.27
N LEU A 117 -4.74 -2.70 -8.98
CA LEU A 117 -4.79 -1.90 -10.20
C LEU A 117 -3.88 -2.53 -11.26
N LEU A 118 -4.38 -2.60 -12.50
CA LEU A 118 -3.58 -2.87 -13.68
C LEU A 118 -3.45 -1.59 -14.52
N VAL A 119 -2.23 -1.14 -14.71
CA VAL A 119 -1.85 -0.04 -15.59
C VAL A 119 -1.43 -0.61 -16.93
N ILE A 120 -2.08 -0.19 -18.02
CA ILE A 120 -1.76 -0.61 -19.39
C ILE A 120 -1.18 0.62 -20.10
N ALA A 121 0.13 0.64 -20.33
CA ALA A 121 0.85 1.77 -20.92
C ALA A 121 1.58 1.33 -22.19
N THR A 122 0.84 0.99 -23.23
CA THR A 122 1.40 0.58 -24.52
C THR A 122 0.49 0.96 -25.69
N GLU A 123 1.07 1.64 -26.69
CA GLU A 123 0.40 1.95 -27.95
C GLU A 123 0.27 0.71 -28.86
N GLU A 124 1.03 -0.35 -28.58
CA GLU A 124 1.00 -1.58 -29.36
C GLU A 124 -0.37 -2.27 -29.25
N PRO A 125 -0.81 -3.00 -30.30
CA PRO A 125 -2.01 -3.80 -30.22
C PRO A 125 -1.88 -4.90 -29.16
N ILE A 126 -2.85 -4.98 -28.25
CA ILE A 126 -2.90 -6.03 -27.24
C ILE A 126 -3.42 -7.32 -27.87
N SER A 127 -2.75 -8.44 -27.60
CA SER A 127 -3.18 -9.77 -28.07
C SER A 127 -4.56 -10.14 -27.53
N GLU A 128 -5.33 -10.93 -28.29
CA GLU A 128 -6.69 -11.31 -27.89
C GLU A 128 -6.72 -12.08 -26.57
N GLU A 129 -5.69 -12.89 -26.30
CA GLU A 129 -5.52 -13.66 -25.08
C GLU A 129 -5.31 -12.73 -23.87
N CYS A 130 -4.43 -11.74 -23.97
CA CYS A 130 -4.23 -10.74 -22.92
C CYS A 130 -5.50 -9.91 -22.70
N HIS A 131 -6.16 -9.50 -23.79
CA HIS A 131 -7.42 -8.77 -23.71
C HIS A 131 -8.48 -9.57 -22.92
N LYS A 132 -8.64 -10.87 -23.20
CA LYS A 132 -9.56 -11.75 -22.44
C LYS A 132 -9.22 -11.80 -20.95
N GLN A 133 -7.93 -11.84 -20.58
CA GLN A 133 -7.52 -11.84 -19.17
C GLN A 133 -7.80 -10.48 -18.49
N PHE A 134 -7.58 -9.37 -19.18
CA PHE A 134 -7.92 -8.04 -18.65
C PHE A 134 -9.43 -7.88 -18.43
N MET A 135 -10.25 -8.41 -19.34
CA MET A 135 -11.71 -8.46 -19.16
C MET A 135 -12.12 -9.38 -18.00
N LYS A 136 -11.43 -10.52 -17.81
CA LYS A 136 -11.65 -11.40 -16.65
C LYS A 136 -11.30 -10.67 -15.34
N PHE A 137 -10.21 -9.90 -15.30
CA PHE A 137 -9.84 -9.08 -14.15
C PHE A 137 -10.92 -8.04 -13.82
N LEU A 138 -11.41 -7.29 -14.83
CA LEU A 138 -12.54 -6.37 -14.65
C LEU A 138 -13.80 -7.09 -14.14
N SER A 139 -14.11 -8.27 -14.66
CA SER A 139 -15.29 -9.05 -14.24
C SER A 139 -15.28 -9.43 -12.74
N LYS A 140 -14.11 -9.52 -12.12
CA LYS A 140 -13.92 -9.79 -10.69
C LYS A 140 -13.86 -8.51 -9.82
N GLY A 141 -14.17 -7.36 -10.40
CA GLY A 141 -14.07 -6.07 -9.71
C GLY A 141 -12.66 -5.47 -9.71
N GLY A 142 -11.79 -5.91 -10.62
CA GLY A 142 -10.48 -5.31 -10.84
C GLY A 142 -10.60 -3.89 -11.42
N LYS A 143 -9.52 -3.12 -11.29
CA LYS A 143 -9.44 -1.72 -11.72
C LYS A 143 -8.37 -1.56 -12.79
N ILE A 144 -8.67 -0.88 -13.90
CA ILE A 144 -7.72 -0.68 -15.00
C ILE A 144 -7.47 0.81 -15.24
N LEU A 145 -6.20 1.19 -15.42
CA LEU A 145 -5.81 2.51 -15.90
C LEU A 145 -5.05 2.35 -17.23
N GLY A 146 -5.61 2.86 -18.31
CA GLY A 146 -4.99 2.84 -19.63
C GLY A 146 -4.29 4.16 -19.95
N PHE A 147 -2.99 4.13 -20.24
CA PHE A 147 -2.21 5.26 -20.72
C PHE A 147 -1.87 5.07 -22.20
N SER A 148 -2.40 5.94 -23.04
CA SER A 148 -2.21 5.95 -24.51
C SER A 148 -2.38 4.57 -25.15
N SER A 149 -3.23 3.73 -24.55
CA SER A 149 -3.32 2.33 -24.89
C SER A 149 -4.31 2.04 -26.00
N SER A 150 -4.09 0.93 -26.73
CA SER A 150 -5.04 0.35 -27.67
C SER A 150 -6.21 -0.40 -27.00
N PHE A 151 -6.17 -0.60 -25.67
CA PHE A 151 -7.22 -1.29 -24.91
C PHE A 151 -8.55 -0.52 -24.91
N THR A 152 -9.64 -1.14 -25.36
CA THR A 152 -11.01 -0.63 -25.18
C THR A 152 -12.03 -1.75 -24.98
N PHE A 153 -13.18 -1.41 -24.39
CA PHE A 153 -14.32 -2.31 -24.26
C PHE A 153 -15.64 -1.51 -24.24
N ASP A 154 -16.77 -2.22 -24.15
CA ASP A 154 -18.13 -1.69 -24.00
C ASP A 154 -18.55 -0.64 -25.05
N GLY A 155 -18.17 -0.87 -26.31
CA GLY A 155 -18.61 -0.03 -27.44
C GLY A 155 -17.87 1.29 -27.60
N ILE A 156 -16.78 1.51 -26.86
CA ILE A 156 -15.83 2.59 -27.15
C ILE A 156 -14.85 2.14 -28.22
N ARG A 157 -14.67 2.99 -29.23
CA ARG A 157 -13.62 2.87 -30.25
C ARG A 157 -12.60 3.97 -30.13
N ILE A 158 -11.36 3.63 -30.46
CA ILE A 158 -10.28 4.59 -30.63
C ILE A 158 -10.27 5.05 -32.09
N LYS A 159 -10.31 6.36 -32.29
CA LYS A 159 -10.22 6.99 -33.61
C LYS A 159 -8.92 7.78 -33.69
N ARG A 160 -8.08 7.42 -34.65
CA ARG A 160 -6.81 8.12 -34.91
C ARG A 160 -7.09 9.45 -35.60
N LYS A 161 -6.55 10.53 -35.06
CA LYS A 161 -6.53 11.87 -35.65
C LYS A 161 -5.06 12.29 -35.76
N ASN A 162 -4.42 11.99 -36.88
CA ASN A 162 -2.98 12.24 -37.11
C ASN A 162 -2.52 13.68 -36.84
N LYS A 163 -3.44 14.66 -36.94
CA LYS A 163 -3.17 16.07 -36.61
C LYS A 163 -2.87 16.32 -35.13
N LEU A 164 -3.23 15.38 -34.25
CA LEU A 164 -3.06 15.49 -32.80
C LEU A 164 -1.82 14.74 -32.29
N LYS A 165 -1.07 14.07 -33.17
CA LYS A 165 0.03 13.19 -32.76
C LYS A 165 1.25 14.02 -32.36
N LYS A 166 1.79 13.78 -31.17
CA LYS A 166 2.99 14.46 -30.62
C LYS A 166 2.87 15.99 -30.58
N THR A 167 1.65 16.50 -30.40
CA THR A 167 1.38 17.95 -30.25
C THR A 167 0.76 18.23 -28.89
N VAL A 168 1.12 19.37 -28.31
CA VAL A 168 0.55 19.83 -27.05
C VAL A 168 -0.82 20.45 -27.33
N HIS A 169 -1.81 20.03 -26.56
CA HIS A 169 -3.17 20.53 -26.69
C HIS A 169 -3.74 20.96 -25.34
N GLU A 170 -4.53 22.03 -25.35
CA GLU A 170 -5.33 22.41 -24.19
C GLU A 170 -6.49 21.42 -24.03
N LEU A 171 -6.56 20.85 -22.83
CA LEU A 171 -7.55 19.88 -22.40
C LEU A 171 -8.43 20.51 -21.32
N VAL A 172 -9.71 20.13 -21.32
CA VAL A 172 -10.69 20.49 -20.30
C VAL A 172 -11.06 19.22 -19.55
N VAL A 173 -10.67 19.17 -18.26
CA VAL A 173 -10.93 18.05 -17.36
C VAL A 173 -12.08 18.41 -16.44
N SER A 174 -13.09 17.55 -16.39
CA SER A 174 -14.22 17.65 -15.46
C SER A 174 -13.89 16.90 -14.18
N LYS A 175 -13.75 17.64 -13.07
CA LYS A 175 -13.47 17.10 -11.75
C LYS A 175 -14.70 16.42 -11.12
N MET A 176 -14.47 15.71 -10.03
CA MET A 176 -15.52 15.06 -9.23
C MET A 176 -16.58 16.04 -8.70
N ASP A 177 -16.17 17.26 -8.35
CA ASP A 177 -17.05 18.35 -7.90
C ASP A 177 -17.75 19.10 -9.07
N SER A 178 -17.66 18.56 -10.29
CA SER A 178 -18.17 19.17 -11.53
C SER A 178 -17.52 20.49 -11.93
N THR A 179 -16.38 20.86 -11.33
CA THR A 179 -15.58 21.99 -11.81
C THR A 179 -14.75 21.58 -13.03
N GLU A 180 -14.50 22.54 -13.93
CA GLU A 180 -13.65 22.32 -15.10
C GLU A 180 -12.27 22.93 -14.89
N ILE A 181 -11.23 22.13 -15.14
CA ILE A 181 -9.84 22.58 -15.13
C ILE A 181 -9.28 22.51 -16.54
N LYS A 182 -8.55 23.56 -16.91
CA LYS A 182 -7.76 23.61 -18.14
C LYS A 182 -6.28 23.36 -17.86
N LEU A 183 -5.68 22.51 -18.69
CA LEU A 183 -4.25 22.23 -18.71
C LEU A 183 -3.80 21.84 -20.11
N ASN A 184 -2.51 21.96 -20.37
CA ASN A 184 -1.90 21.56 -21.63
C ASN A 184 -1.17 20.23 -21.45
N LEU A 185 -1.48 19.25 -22.29
CA LEU A 185 -0.81 17.94 -22.28
C LEU A 185 -0.51 17.47 -23.70
N LEU A 186 0.46 16.56 -23.80
CA LEU A 186 0.71 15.78 -25.01
C LEU A 186 -0.40 14.73 -25.18
N VAL A 187 -0.86 14.54 -26.42
CA VAL A 187 -1.89 13.55 -26.76
C VAL A 187 -1.29 12.50 -27.70
N SER A 188 -1.72 11.25 -27.58
CA SER A 188 -1.23 10.10 -28.37
C SER A 188 -1.52 10.21 -29.88
N GLY A 189 -2.38 11.16 -30.27
CA GLY A 189 -2.91 11.27 -31.63
C GLY A 189 -4.21 10.50 -31.85
N SER A 190 -4.83 9.99 -30.78
CA SER A 190 -6.12 9.30 -30.84
C SER A 190 -7.14 9.87 -29.87
N ILE A 191 -8.42 9.64 -30.16
CA ILE A 191 -9.56 10.07 -29.34
C ILE A 191 -10.53 8.90 -29.13
N PHE A 192 -11.38 9.00 -28.12
CA PHE A 192 -12.44 8.03 -27.87
C PHE A 192 -13.76 8.44 -28.54
N GLU A 193 -14.39 7.49 -29.22
CA GLU A 193 -15.69 7.65 -29.88
C GLU A 193 -16.62 6.52 -29.42
N GLU A 194 -17.79 6.89 -28.89
CA GLU A 194 -18.82 5.93 -28.48
C GLU A 194 -19.66 5.54 -29.70
N VAL A 195 -19.67 4.25 -30.03
CA VAL A 195 -20.29 3.75 -31.28
C VAL A 195 -21.79 3.62 -31.16
N VAL A 196 -22.30 3.35 -29.95
CA VAL A 196 -23.72 3.15 -29.69
C VAL A 196 -24.07 3.81 -28.35
N LYS A 197 -24.75 4.95 -28.40
CA LYS A 197 -25.37 5.54 -27.21
C LYS A 197 -26.56 4.66 -26.81
N LYS A 198 -26.36 3.76 -25.86
CA LYS A 198 -27.48 3.13 -25.13
C LYS A 198 -27.96 4.11 -24.05
N ASP A 199 -29.27 4.10 -23.76
CA ASP A 199 -29.88 4.93 -22.69
C ASP A 199 -29.32 4.68 -21.28
N THR A 200 -28.49 3.64 -21.13
CA THR A 200 -27.73 3.29 -19.92
C THR A 200 -26.22 3.40 -20.17
N SER A 201 -25.72 4.53 -20.68
CA SER A 201 -24.31 4.68 -21.03
C SER A 201 -23.42 4.47 -19.80
N LYS A 202 -22.66 3.36 -19.79
CA LYS A 202 -21.65 3.04 -18.76
C LYS A 202 -20.36 3.85 -18.92
N VAL A 203 -20.35 4.77 -19.89
CA VAL A 203 -19.22 5.63 -20.26
C VAL A 203 -19.44 7.03 -19.69
N LYS A 204 -18.50 7.50 -18.87
CA LYS A 204 -18.41 8.91 -18.43
C LYS A 204 -17.17 9.54 -19.03
N THR A 205 -17.32 10.61 -19.82
CA THR A 205 -16.15 11.40 -20.28
C THR A 205 -15.61 12.24 -19.12
N LEU A 206 -14.32 12.10 -18.82
CA LEU A 206 -13.63 12.89 -17.79
C LEU A 206 -12.84 14.06 -18.39
N CYS A 207 -12.35 13.92 -19.62
CA CYS A 207 -11.52 14.95 -20.26
C CYS A 207 -11.84 15.08 -21.75
N ARG A 208 -11.89 16.33 -22.23
CA ARG A 208 -12.13 16.69 -23.62
C ARG A 208 -11.04 17.62 -24.15
N LEU A 209 -10.77 17.56 -25.44
CA LEU A 209 -9.99 18.59 -26.13
C LEU A 209 -10.77 19.90 -26.16
N ASN A 210 -10.06 21.02 -25.95
CA ASN A 210 -10.61 22.34 -26.22
C ASN A 210 -10.59 22.64 -27.74
N ASN A 211 -11.33 21.83 -28.51
CA ASN A 211 -11.54 22.00 -29.93
C ASN A 211 -13.04 22.10 -30.25
N ALA A 212 -13.38 22.42 -31.51
CA ALA A 212 -14.76 22.57 -31.94
C ALA A 212 -15.61 21.30 -31.70
N ASP A 213 -15.01 20.13 -31.88
CA ASP A 213 -15.66 18.83 -31.76
C ASP A 213 -15.83 18.36 -30.30
N LYS A 214 -15.13 18.99 -29.34
CA LYS A 214 -15.01 18.58 -27.93
C LYS A 214 -14.67 17.09 -27.77
N ASP A 215 -13.70 16.64 -28.56
CA ASP A 215 -13.29 15.23 -28.64
C ASP A 215 -12.92 14.67 -27.27
N ALA A 216 -13.38 13.46 -26.94
CA ALA A 216 -13.08 12.81 -25.67
C ALA A 216 -11.67 12.20 -25.67
N VAL A 217 -10.90 12.51 -24.63
CA VAL A 217 -9.51 12.05 -24.45
C VAL A 217 -9.34 11.19 -23.22
N ILE A 218 -10.13 11.40 -22.17
CA ILE A 218 -10.17 10.51 -20.99
C ILE A 218 -11.61 10.08 -20.76
N VAL A 219 -11.81 8.77 -20.61
CA VAL A 219 -13.12 8.14 -20.37
C VAL A 219 -13.04 7.20 -19.17
N HIS A 220 -14.10 7.19 -18.39
CA HIS A 220 -14.33 6.25 -17.29
C HIS A 220 -15.42 5.27 -17.71
N LEU A 221 -15.15 3.98 -17.50
CA LEU A 221 -15.95 2.84 -17.92
C LEU A 221 -16.23 1.96 -16.71
N THR A 222 -17.48 1.50 -16.56
CA THR A 222 -17.84 0.47 -15.58
C THR A 222 -18.09 -0.87 -16.27
N TYR A 223 -17.72 -1.97 -15.62
CA TYR A 223 -17.82 -3.33 -16.17
C TYR A 223 -18.31 -4.34 -15.13
N GLY A 224 -19.32 -5.13 -15.52
CA GLY A 224 -19.96 -6.13 -14.68
C GLY A 224 -20.65 -5.56 -13.44
N ASP A 225 -21.16 -6.44 -12.59
CA ASP A 225 -21.87 -6.08 -11.37
C ASP A 225 -20.97 -6.14 -10.12
N ASN A 226 -19.74 -6.65 -10.29
CA ASN A 226 -18.74 -6.79 -9.22
C ASN A 226 -17.90 -5.53 -8.99
N GLY A 227 -18.31 -4.38 -9.56
CA GLY A 227 -17.62 -3.10 -9.41
C GLY A 227 -16.32 -2.95 -10.22
N GLY A 228 -16.21 -3.63 -11.36
CA GLY A 228 -15.07 -3.47 -12.26
C GLY A 228 -15.07 -2.09 -12.91
N GLU A 229 -13.94 -1.40 -12.93
CA GLU A 229 -13.85 -0.05 -13.48
C GLU A 229 -12.56 0.12 -14.28
N ALA A 230 -12.64 0.93 -15.34
CA ALA A 230 -11.48 1.31 -16.11
C ALA A 230 -11.51 2.81 -16.44
N ILE A 231 -10.37 3.48 -16.28
CA ILE A 231 -10.16 4.83 -16.80
C ILE A 231 -9.14 4.71 -17.93
N LEU A 232 -9.51 5.16 -19.13
CA LEU A 232 -8.66 5.13 -20.31
C LEU A 232 -8.31 6.54 -20.72
N SER A 233 -7.02 6.83 -20.90
CA SER A 233 -6.48 8.13 -21.29
C SER A 233 -5.73 8.04 -22.61
N GLN A 234 -6.03 8.93 -23.54
CA GLN A 234 -5.19 9.21 -24.72
C GLN A 234 -4.31 10.46 -24.52
N ALA A 235 -4.39 11.10 -23.35
CA ALA A 235 -3.43 12.11 -22.92
C ALA A 235 -2.31 11.44 -22.13
N HIS A 236 -1.07 11.87 -22.37
CA HIS A 236 0.10 11.35 -21.68
C HIS A 236 0.17 11.94 -20.26
N LEU A 237 -0.42 11.23 -19.30
CA LEU A 237 -0.35 11.54 -17.87
C LEU A 237 0.87 10.87 -17.21
N GLU A 238 1.36 9.81 -17.84
CA GLU A 238 2.43 8.91 -17.41
C GLU A 238 3.84 9.38 -17.76
N LEU A 239 3.96 10.39 -18.63
CA LEU A 239 5.25 10.95 -19.05
C LEU A 239 5.63 12.13 -18.17
N ASP A 240 6.86 12.09 -17.65
CA ASP A 240 7.48 13.28 -17.08
C ASP A 240 7.93 14.23 -18.19
N ILE A 241 7.90 15.53 -17.93
CA ILE A 241 8.28 16.58 -18.88
C ILE A 241 9.72 16.38 -19.36
N SER A 242 10.61 15.90 -18.48
CA SER A 242 12.01 15.64 -18.85
C SER A 242 12.17 14.51 -19.88
N SER A 243 11.18 13.62 -19.97
CA SER A 243 11.16 12.48 -20.91
C SER A 243 10.46 12.79 -22.23
N MET A 244 9.80 13.96 -22.36
CA MET A 244 9.02 14.31 -23.53
C MET A 244 9.90 14.87 -24.66
N GLU A 245 9.75 14.31 -25.86
CA GLU A 245 10.23 14.91 -27.11
C GLU A 245 9.35 16.11 -27.47
N VAL A 246 9.62 17.26 -26.88
CA VAL A 246 8.86 18.49 -27.17
C VAL A 246 9.40 19.16 -28.43
N GLN A 247 8.51 19.52 -29.36
CA GLN A 247 8.91 20.09 -30.65
C GLN A 247 9.35 21.56 -30.54
N THR A 248 8.83 22.32 -29.58
CA THR A 248 9.09 23.74 -29.40
C THR A 248 9.34 24.13 -27.95
N GLU A 249 10.07 25.22 -27.71
CA GLU A 249 10.29 25.76 -26.36
C GLU A 249 8.98 26.27 -25.72
N GLU A 250 8.06 26.79 -26.54
CA GLU A 250 6.73 27.24 -26.11
C GLU A 250 5.92 26.07 -25.53
N ASP A 251 5.89 24.94 -26.25
CA ASP A 251 5.22 23.71 -25.79
C ASP A 251 5.80 23.20 -24.47
N PHE A 252 7.13 23.29 -24.31
CA PHE A 252 7.81 22.84 -23.08
C PHE A 252 7.37 23.69 -21.89
N ASN A 253 7.28 25.01 -22.08
CA ASN A 253 6.80 25.93 -21.06
C ASN A 253 5.32 25.68 -20.69
N LEU A 254 4.46 25.39 -21.67
CA LEU A 254 3.05 25.04 -21.42
C LEU A 254 2.90 23.75 -20.60
N LEU A 255 3.69 22.73 -20.91
CA LEU A 255 3.72 21.47 -20.17
C LEU A 255 4.23 21.69 -18.74
N LYS A 256 5.30 22.47 -18.58
CA LYS A 256 5.86 22.83 -17.27
C LYS A 256 4.86 23.56 -16.37
N LEU A 257 4.13 24.53 -16.91
CA LEU A 257 3.05 25.22 -16.17
C LEU A 257 1.89 24.29 -15.82
N SER A 258 1.69 23.23 -16.61
CA SER A 258 0.62 22.26 -16.44
C SER A 258 1.02 21.07 -15.55
N ASN A 259 2.29 20.92 -15.17
CA ASN A 259 2.78 19.72 -14.50
C ASN A 259 2.09 19.43 -13.16
N ALA A 260 1.93 20.47 -12.33
CA ALA A 260 1.26 20.32 -11.04
C ALA A 260 -0.19 19.85 -11.23
N LYS A 261 -0.90 20.46 -12.20
CA LYS A 261 -2.27 20.06 -12.56
C LYS A 261 -2.33 18.64 -13.12
N ARG A 262 -1.33 18.23 -13.91
CA ARG A 262 -1.21 16.86 -14.43
C ARG A 262 -1.14 15.85 -13.29
N CYS A 263 -0.28 16.09 -12.31
CA CYS A 263 -0.17 15.23 -11.13
C CYS A 263 -1.46 15.23 -10.29
N ASP A 264 -2.10 16.39 -10.10
CA ASP A 264 -3.38 16.47 -9.38
C ASP A 264 -4.48 15.65 -10.07
N ILE A 265 -4.58 15.75 -11.40
CA ILE A 265 -5.55 14.97 -12.19
C ILE A 265 -5.24 13.48 -12.12
N LEU A 266 -3.96 13.10 -12.19
CA LEU A 266 -3.56 11.70 -12.06
C LEU A 266 -3.90 11.16 -10.67
N LYS A 267 -3.65 11.92 -9.60
CA LYS A 267 -4.07 11.58 -8.24
C LYS A 267 -5.59 11.40 -8.14
N GLU A 268 -6.37 12.31 -8.74
CA GLU A 268 -7.83 12.20 -8.76
C GLU A 268 -8.31 10.92 -9.48
N ILE A 269 -7.71 10.59 -10.63
CA ILE A 269 -7.99 9.36 -11.37
C ILE A 269 -7.63 8.11 -10.53
N LEU A 270 -6.48 8.11 -9.86
CA LEU A 270 -6.05 7.00 -9.01
C LEU A 270 -6.98 6.84 -7.79
N MET A 271 -7.43 7.94 -7.18
CA MET A 271 -8.43 7.93 -6.10
C MET A 271 -9.78 7.40 -6.59
N MET A 272 -10.23 7.76 -7.80
CA MET A 272 -11.43 7.18 -8.41
C MET A 272 -11.32 5.65 -8.57
N LEU A 273 -10.13 5.14 -8.86
CA LEU A 273 -9.85 3.71 -8.97
C LEU A 273 -9.61 3.04 -7.59
N GLY A 274 -9.75 3.77 -6.48
CA GLY A 274 -9.69 3.24 -5.13
C GLY A 274 -8.28 3.21 -4.51
N LEU A 275 -7.31 3.94 -5.06
CA LEU A 275 -5.99 4.10 -4.47
C LEU A 275 -5.96 5.29 -3.49
N SER A 276 -5.09 5.18 -2.48
CA SER A 276 -4.76 6.27 -1.57
C SER A 276 -3.60 7.09 -2.12
N CYS A 277 -3.87 8.36 -2.40
CA CYS A 277 -2.87 9.34 -2.84
C CYS A 277 -2.48 10.33 -1.73
N GLU A 278 -3.01 10.16 -0.53
CA GLU A 278 -2.59 10.88 0.66
C GLU A 278 -1.21 10.38 1.08
N LEU A 279 -0.31 11.30 1.42
CA LEU A 279 0.94 10.95 2.08
C LEU A 279 0.58 10.37 3.44
N SER A 280 0.75 9.07 3.63
CA SER A 280 0.57 8.47 4.94
C SER A 280 1.56 9.13 5.89
N GLU A 281 1.06 9.83 6.90
CA GLU A 281 1.92 10.30 7.97
C GLU A 281 2.53 9.06 8.64
N ILE A 282 3.86 9.02 8.75
CA ILE A 282 4.54 7.95 9.48
C ILE A 282 4.00 8.01 10.91
N PRO A 283 3.31 6.96 11.39
CA PRO A 283 2.71 7.00 12.72
C PRO A 283 3.80 7.19 13.76
N MET A 284 3.55 8.07 14.74
CA MET A 284 4.51 8.30 15.81
C MET A 284 4.69 7.03 16.64
N LEU A 285 5.94 6.73 17.02
CA LEU A 285 6.25 5.63 17.93
C LEU A 285 5.49 5.82 19.25
N THR A 286 4.93 4.73 19.76
CA THR A 286 4.21 4.74 21.05
C THR A 286 5.10 4.23 22.18
N PRO A 287 4.83 4.67 23.43
CA PRO A 287 5.55 4.14 24.57
C PRO A 287 5.30 2.63 24.72
N ILE A 288 6.21 1.95 25.42
CA ILE A 288 6.00 0.56 25.82
C ILE A 288 5.26 0.56 27.16
N TYR A 289 4.28 -0.31 27.32
CA TYR A 289 3.58 -0.56 28.56
C TYR A 289 4.07 -1.89 29.15
N LEU A 290 4.48 -1.85 30.41
CA LEU A 290 4.78 -3.03 31.19
C LEU A 290 3.49 -3.53 31.86
N LEU A 291 2.99 -4.64 31.36
CA LEU A 291 1.75 -5.26 31.80
C LEU A 291 2.04 -6.57 32.52
N SER A 292 1.26 -6.88 33.55
CA SER A 292 1.42 -8.08 34.37
C SER A 292 0.09 -8.78 34.63
N SER A 293 0.14 -10.08 34.93
CA SER A 293 -1.05 -10.87 35.28
C SER A 293 -1.72 -10.46 36.59
N ASP A 294 -0.91 -10.05 37.56
CA ASP A 294 -1.32 -9.71 38.91
C ASP A 294 -0.35 -8.70 39.52
N GLU A 295 -0.83 -8.00 40.55
CA GLU A 295 -0.12 -6.90 41.19
C GLU A 295 1.11 -7.37 41.98
N GLU A 296 1.08 -8.55 42.58
CA GLU A 296 2.21 -9.10 43.34
C GLU A 296 3.41 -9.37 42.42
N MET A 297 3.17 -10.01 41.27
CA MET A 297 4.18 -10.26 40.25
C MET A 297 4.70 -8.95 39.65
N HIS A 298 3.82 -7.98 39.44
CA HIS A 298 4.21 -6.66 38.96
C HIS A 298 5.17 -5.97 39.93
N LEU A 299 4.84 -5.91 41.22
CA LEU A 299 5.67 -5.32 42.26
C LEU A 299 7.00 -6.07 42.43
N ALA A 300 6.98 -7.40 42.37
CA ALA A 300 8.20 -8.22 42.42
C ALA A 300 9.15 -7.89 41.26
N PHE A 301 8.61 -7.69 40.06
CA PHE A 301 9.40 -7.31 38.90
C PHE A 301 9.91 -5.87 38.99
N LEU A 302 9.10 -4.91 39.46
CA LEU A 302 9.57 -3.54 39.68
C LEU A 302 10.71 -3.48 40.69
N LYS A 303 10.62 -4.24 41.78
CA LYS A 303 11.70 -4.36 42.76
C LYS A 303 12.97 -4.95 42.16
N TRP A 304 12.85 -5.92 41.25
CA TRP A 304 14.00 -6.42 40.50
C TRP A 304 14.56 -5.36 39.55
N LEU A 305 13.70 -4.60 38.86
CA LEU A 305 14.10 -3.52 37.96
C LEU A 305 14.89 -2.42 38.66
N GLU A 306 14.53 -2.04 39.88
CA GLU A 306 15.25 -1.03 40.68
C GLU A 306 16.75 -1.34 40.83
N GLY A 307 17.11 -2.63 40.94
CA GLY A 307 18.51 -3.07 41.01
C GLY A 307 19.22 -3.16 39.64
N ASN A 308 18.49 -2.97 38.54
CA ASN A 308 18.96 -3.16 37.18
C ASN A 308 18.87 -1.90 36.32
N VAL A 309 18.29 -0.80 36.80
CA VAL A 309 18.28 0.49 36.10
C VAL A 309 19.25 1.46 36.75
N ASP A 310 19.66 2.50 36.02
CA ASP A 310 20.45 3.58 36.60
C ASP A 310 19.60 4.51 37.49
N SER A 311 20.22 5.56 38.03
CA SER A 311 19.54 6.54 38.89
C SER A 311 18.41 7.32 38.20
N GLU A 312 18.32 7.28 36.88
CA GLU A 312 17.27 7.92 36.09
C GLU A 312 16.22 6.92 35.57
N GLY A 313 16.32 5.65 35.97
CA GLY A 313 15.43 4.58 35.49
C GLY A 313 15.75 4.13 34.06
N LEU A 314 16.94 4.44 33.54
CA LEU A 314 17.38 4.07 32.21
C LEU A 314 18.09 2.72 32.24
N ARG A 315 17.77 1.87 31.25
CA ARG A 315 18.51 0.66 30.92
C ARG A 315 18.99 0.76 29.47
N ALA A 316 20.29 0.97 29.29
CA ALA A 316 20.91 0.95 27.97
C ALA A 316 21.24 -0.49 27.54
N SER A 317 21.04 -0.79 26.26
CA SER A 317 21.55 -1.96 25.55
C SER A 317 22.51 -1.49 24.45
N SER A 318 23.12 -2.41 23.71
CA SER A 318 24.01 -2.08 22.59
C SER A 318 23.30 -1.36 21.42
N LYS A 319 21.98 -1.52 21.30
CA LYS A 319 21.18 -1.01 20.17
C LYS A 319 20.15 0.04 20.54
N MET A 320 19.64 0.05 21.78
CA MET A 320 18.63 1.00 22.24
C MET A 320 18.59 1.13 23.76
N SER A 321 17.93 2.17 24.25
CA SER A 321 17.75 2.44 25.68
C SER A 321 16.27 2.43 26.06
N LEU A 322 15.96 1.76 27.16
CA LEU A 322 14.62 1.74 27.77
C LEU A 322 14.60 2.65 28.99
N LYS A 323 13.65 3.58 29.03
CA LYS A 323 13.48 4.48 30.19
C LYS A 323 12.23 4.11 30.98
N PHE A 324 12.40 3.46 32.13
CA PHE A 324 11.29 3.05 32.98
C PHE A 324 10.73 4.26 33.75
N VAL A 325 9.44 4.54 33.56
CA VAL A 325 8.75 5.68 34.16
C VAL A 325 7.37 5.25 34.65
N SER A 326 6.87 5.85 35.72
CA SER A 326 5.54 5.51 36.25
C SER A 326 4.43 5.85 35.26
N SER A 327 4.44 7.04 34.68
CA SER A 327 3.41 7.52 33.75
C SER A 327 4.01 8.20 32.52
N TYR A 328 3.27 8.15 31.42
CA TYR A 328 3.65 8.83 30.19
C TYR A 328 3.39 10.33 30.31
N LYS A 329 4.42 11.15 30.04
CA LYS A 329 4.29 12.61 29.96
C LYS A 329 4.42 13.02 28.50
N SER A 330 3.52 13.86 28.01
CA SER A 330 3.47 14.31 26.60
C SER A 330 4.74 15.01 26.07
N LYS A 331 5.69 15.34 26.95
CA LYS A 331 7.01 15.89 26.59
C LYS A 331 8.12 14.84 26.50
N MET A 332 7.82 13.57 26.73
CA MET A 332 8.81 12.50 26.61
C MET A 332 9.08 12.23 25.14
N GLU A 333 10.35 12.30 24.76
CA GLU A 333 10.79 11.95 23.42
C GLU A 333 10.77 10.42 23.28
N ILE A 334 10.19 9.94 22.18
CA ILE A 334 10.23 8.54 21.78
C ILE A 334 10.96 8.46 20.46
N THR A 335 12.09 7.77 20.45
CA THR A 335 12.89 7.54 19.25
C THR A 335 13.21 6.06 19.11
N PRO A 336 13.64 5.58 17.92
CA PRO A 336 14.07 4.20 17.75
C PRO A 336 15.21 3.77 18.69
N SER A 337 15.98 4.72 19.23
CA SER A 337 17.10 4.48 20.16
C SER A 337 16.74 4.73 21.63
N LEU A 338 15.62 5.40 21.94
CA LEU A 338 15.17 5.67 23.30
C LEU A 338 13.66 5.53 23.39
N VAL A 339 13.19 4.51 24.11
CA VAL A 339 11.76 4.25 24.28
C VAL A 339 11.38 4.22 25.76
N PRO A 340 10.40 5.03 26.19
CA PRO A 340 9.90 4.97 27.55
C PRO A 340 9.06 3.72 27.79
N VAL A 341 9.25 3.11 28.96
CA VAL A 341 8.47 1.97 29.46
C VAL A 341 7.62 2.44 30.63
N ILE A 342 6.30 2.48 30.43
CA ILE A 342 5.32 2.87 31.42
C ILE A 342 5.09 1.69 32.36
N THR A 343 5.39 1.89 33.64
CA THR A 343 5.26 0.84 34.66
C THR A 343 3.89 0.85 35.33
N GLU A 344 3.17 1.97 35.36
CA GLU A 344 1.87 2.03 36.05
C GLU A 344 0.75 1.39 35.21
N MET A 345 0.23 0.24 35.68
CA MET A 345 -0.80 -0.53 34.98
C MET A 345 -2.15 0.19 34.84
N GLY A 346 -2.49 1.09 35.76
CA GLY A 346 -3.80 1.77 35.78
C GLY A 346 -4.05 2.73 34.61
N SER A 347 -3.00 3.08 33.86
CA SER A 347 -3.07 4.05 32.76
C SER A 347 -3.25 3.42 31.37
N PHE A 348 -3.21 2.09 31.27
CA PHE A 348 -3.20 1.40 29.98
C PHE A 348 -4.60 1.20 29.39
N SER A 349 -4.76 1.62 28.13
CA SER A 349 -5.92 1.33 27.29
C SER A 349 -5.46 1.21 25.84
N SER A 350 -5.98 0.24 25.10
CA SER A 350 -5.70 0.05 23.67
C SER A 350 -6.94 -0.48 22.95
N GLU A 351 -7.15 -0.05 21.71
CA GLU A 351 -8.20 -0.59 20.83
C GLU A 351 -7.79 -1.94 20.22
N HIS A 352 -6.49 -2.21 20.13
CA HIS A 352 -5.93 -3.38 19.45
C HIS A 352 -5.53 -4.49 20.40
N PHE A 353 -5.30 -4.19 21.68
CA PHE A 353 -4.89 -5.18 22.68
C PHE A 353 -5.71 -5.08 23.96
N ASN A 354 -6.20 -6.24 24.42
CA ASN A 354 -6.93 -6.36 25.67
C ASN A 354 -6.21 -7.32 26.62
N LEU A 355 -5.61 -6.78 27.68
CA LEU A 355 -4.87 -7.55 28.68
C LEU A 355 -5.75 -8.63 29.34
N LYS A 356 -7.03 -8.32 29.61
CA LYS A 356 -7.95 -9.28 30.24
C LYS A 356 -8.19 -10.49 29.33
N THR A 357 -8.43 -10.25 28.03
CA THR A 357 -8.59 -11.32 27.03
C THR A 357 -7.30 -12.14 26.89
N TYR A 358 -6.14 -11.48 26.85
CA TYR A 358 -4.83 -12.16 26.81
C TYR A 358 -4.64 -13.10 28.01
N LEU A 359 -4.88 -12.60 29.23
CA LEU A 359 -4.71 -13.37 30.46
C LEU A 359 -5.69 -14.55 30.58
N GLN A 360 -6.93 -14.39 30.10
CA GLN A 360 -7.92 -15.48 30.08
C GLN A 360 -7.50 -16.65 29.20
N ASN A 361 -6.74 -16.39 28.14
CA ASN A 361 -6.26 -17.41 27.21
C ASN A 361 -4.84 -17.90 27.54
N LEU A 362 -4.18 -17.32 28.57
CA LEU A 362 -2.81 -17.66 28.93
C LEU A 362 -2.75 -18.95 29.77
N GLN A 363 -2.41 -20.06 29.13
CA GLN A 363 -2.35 -21.40 29.76
C GLN A 363 -1.03 -21.68 30.51
N THR A 364 0.03 -20.94 30.18
CA THR A 364 1.35 -21.12 30.77
C THR A 364 1.37 -20.69 32.23
N LYS A 365 2.14 -21.40 33.06
CA LYS A 365 2.27 -21.09 34.49
C LYS A 365 3.27 -19.96 34.76
N LYS A 366 4.34 -19.86 33.97
CA LYS A 366 5.45 -18.92 34.19
C LYS A 366 5.65 -17.93 33.04
N LEU A 367 5.58 -18.41 31.79
CA LEU A 367 5.81 -17.58 30.61
C LEU A 367 4.60 -16.67 30.33
N GLY A 368 4.83 -15.48 29.80
CA GLY A 368 3.76 -14.55 29.37
C GLY A 368 3.04 -13.84 30.52
N LYS A 369 3.47 -14.00 31.77
CA LYS A 369 2.88 -13.31 32.92
C LYS A 369 3.31 -11.85 33.04
N ILE A 370 4.39 -11.48 32.36
CA ILE A 370 4.87 -10.10 32.18
C ILE A 370 4.96 -9.88 30.68
N VAL A 371 4.38 -8.79 30.22
CA VAL A 371 4.25 -8.43 28.80
C VAL A 371 4.72 -6.99 28.60
N LEU A 372 5.54 -6.78 27.59
CA LEU A 372 5.85 -5.44 27.08
C LEU A 372 5.01 -5.22 25.83
N PHE A 373 4.11 -4.25 25.88
CA PHE A 373 3.19 -3.95 24.78
C PHE A 373 3.44 -2.53 24.23
N THR A 374 3.47 -2.36 22.93
CA THR A 374 3.49 -1.06 22.25
C THR A 374 2.67 -1.17 20.97
N GLU A 375 1.94 -0.12 20.60
CA GLU A 375 1.05 -0.12 19.44
C GLU A 375 1.82 0.14 18.13
N VAL A 376 2.73 1.11 18.17
CA VAL A 376 3.54 1.55 17.04
C VAL A 376 5.01 1.40 17.38
N THR A 377 5.69 0.52 16.65
CA THR A 377 7.13 0.29 16.75
C THR A 377 7.75 0.18 15.35
N THR A 378 9.07 0.25 15.28
CA THR A 378 9.80 -0.01 14.03
C THR A 378 9.77 -1.50 13.69
N THR A 379 9.83 -1.83 12.41
CA THR A 379 9.81 -3.21 11.91
C THR A 379 10.98 -4.07 12.42
N THR A 380 12.06 -3.46 12.90
CA THR A 380 13.29 -4.14 13.35
C THR A 380 13.75 -3.71 14.75
N MET A 381 12.83 -3.47 15.69
CA MET A 381 13.19 -3.06 17.05
C MET A 381 13.88 -4.21 17.82
N ASN A 382 15.17 -4.05 18.12
CA ASN A 382 15.96 -5.03 18.87
C ASN A 382 15.90 -4.70 20.37
N LEU A 383 14.90 -5.24 21.06
CA LEU A 383 14.63 -4.88 22.45
C LEU A 383 15.67 -5.42 23.45
N LEU A 384 16.28 -6.56 23.14
CA LEU A 384 17.20 -7.29 24.01
C LEU A 384 18.46 -7.65 23.22
N ASP A 385 19.63 -7.52 23.84
CA ASP A 385 20.86 -8.13 23.37
C ASP A 385 20.77 -9.63 23.69
N GLY A 386 20.76 -10.46 22.65
CA GLY A 386 20.60 -11.92 22.75
C GLY A 386 21.82 -12.64 23.30
#